data_AF-A0A5C3P7Z4-F1
#
_entry.id   AF-A0A5C3P7Z4-F1
#
_cell.length_a   1.000
_cell.length_b   1.000
_cell.length_c   1.000
_cell.angle_alpha   90.00
_cell.angle_beta   90.00
_cell.angle_gamma   90.00
#
_symmetry.space_group_name_H-M   'P 1'
#
loop_
_entity.id
_entity.type
_entity.pdbx_description
1 polymer ?
#
loop_
_entity_poly.entity_id
_entity_poly.type
_entity_poly.pdbx_seq_one_letter_code
_entity_poly.pdbx_strand_id
1 'polypeptide(L)'
;MGQRHQVFLIARVRLHGGPPDHPGNRRCIAAAFHHQTCFGSLPLTAMRRLVTLLGQPDNADIVRAEVRDIEGKYGSHSEVEPHMPDVPCPFSAVLLAMAWSADLEDSAKIYSSQTSLVNDLLDAPMGCWQGDNNNGL
;
A
#
# COMPACT_ATOMS: atom_id res chain seq x y z
N MET A 1 24.54 -4.60 2.86
CA MET A 1 23.38 -4.88 3.74
C MET A 1 22.57 -3.60 3.83
N GLY A 2 21.36 -3.58 3.27
CA GLY A 2 20.51 -2.38 3.18
C GLY A 2 19.44 -2.32 4.28
N GLN A 3 18.90 -1.13 4.56
CA GLN A 3 17.76 -0.97 5.47
C GLN A 3 16.46 -1.22 4.73
N ARG A 4 15.83 -2.35 5.02
CA ARG A 4 14.57 -2.79 4.43
C ARG A 4 13.42 -2.08 5.12
N HIS A 5 12.54 -1.48 4.34
CA HIS A 5 11.33 -0.80 4.82
C HIS A 5 10.09 -1.49 4.22
N GLN A 6 9.04 -1.58 5.03
CA GLN A 6 7.71 -2.08 4.64
C GLN A 6 6.69 -0.98 4.86
N VAL A 7 5.78 -0.83 3.90
CA VAL A 7 4.81 0.27 3.89
C VAL A 7 3.44 -0.28 3.60
N PHE A 8 2.50 -0.12 4.51
CA PHE A 8 1.15 -0.67 4.38
C PHE A 8 0.14 0.47 4.14
N LEU A 9 -0.71 0.32 3.12
CA LEU A 9 -1.85 1.18 2.92
C LEU A 9 -3.08 0.58 3.59
N ILE A 10 -3.61 1.27 4.60
CA ILE A 10 -4.70 0.78 5.44
C ILE A 10 -5.93 1.67 5.28
N ALA A 11 -7.09 1.07 5.01
CA ALA A 11 -8.38 1.75 5.02
C ALA A 11 -9.39 1.01 5.90
N ARG A 12 -10.50 1.69 6.24
CA ARG A 12 -11.64 1.05 6.90
C ARG A 12 -12.56 0.47 5.84
N VAL A 13 -12.79 -0.83 5.91
CA VAL A 13 -13.61 -1.58 4.95
C VAL A 13 -14.55 -2.49 5.72
N ARG A 14 -15.83 -2.51 5.35
CA ARG A 14 -16.82 -3.43 5.93
C ARG A 14 -16.57 -4.86 5.44
N LEU A 15 -16.77 -5.84 6.33
CA LEU A 15 -16.65 -7.26 5.99
C LEU A 15 -17.86 -7.77 5.23
N HIS A 16 -17.64 -8.83 4.44
CA HIS A 16 -18.73 -9.63 3.91
C HIS A 16 -19.62 -10.16 5.04
N GLY A 17 -20.94 -10.06 4.85
CA GLY A 17 -21.94 -10.42 5.87
C GLY A 17 -22.01 -9.47 7.07
N GLY A 18 -21.18 -8.42 7.13
CA GLY A 18 -21.24 -7.42 8.21
C GLY A 18 -22.48 -6.52 8.09
N PRO A 19 -23.07 -6.08 9.22
CA PRO A 19 -24.26 -5.22 9.20
C PRO A 19 -23.99 -3.91 8.45
N PRO A 20 -24.98 -3.31 7.76
CA PRO A 20 -24.80 -2.08 6.99
C PRO A 20 -24.21 -0.92 7.78
N ASP A 21 -24.54 -0.84 9.07
CA ASP A 21 -24.08 0.21 9.99
C ASP A 21 -22.72 -0.07 10.64
N HIS A 22 -22.04 -1.17 10.24
CA HIS A 22 -20.73 -1.49 10.79
C HIS A 22 -19.70 -0.45 10.34
N PRO A 23 -18.91 0.15 11.25
CA PRO A 23 -17.97 1.24 10.94
C PRO A 23 -16.73 0.82 10.10
N GLY A 24 -16.74 -0.38 9.52
CA GLY A 24 -15.60 -1.02 8.87
C GLY A 24 -14.47 -1.43 9.81
N ASN A 25 -13.71 -2.45 9.43
CA ASN A 25 -12.47 -2.83 10.11
C ASN A 25 -11.28 -2.24 9.36
N ARG A 26 -10.20 -1.90 10.08
CA ARG A 26 -8.95 -1.47 9.46
C ARG A 26 -8.35 -2.66 8.70
N ARG A 27 -8.09 -2.48 7.41
CA ARG A 27 -7.54 -3.50 6.53
C ARG A 27 -6.47 -2.94 5.63
N CYS A 28 -5.45 -3.75 5.38
CA CYS A 28 -4.53 -3.50 4.29
C CYS A 28 -5.32 -3.55 2.97
N ILE A 29 -5.26 -2.49 2.19
CA ILE A 29 -5.99 -2.35 0.91
C ILE A 29 -5.05 -2.30 -0.29
N ALA A 30 -3.78 -1.98 -0.06
CA ALA A 30 -2.76 -2.02 -1.08
C ALA A 30 -1.50 -2.65 -0.48
N ALA A 31 -1.03 -3.63 -1.23
CA ALA A 31 0.05 -4.52 -0.91
C ALA A 31 1.35 -3.77 -0.56
N ALA A 32 2.07 -4.29 0.43
CA ALA A 32 3.12 -3.52 1.08
C ALA A 32 4.36 -3.40 0.21
N PHE A 33 4.95 -2.21 0.14
CA PHE A 33 6.12 -1.97 -0.73
C PHE A 33 7.40 -2.29 0.03
N HIS A 34 8.20 -3.23 -0.47
CA HIS A 34 9.47 -3.63 0.10
C HIS A 34 10.63 -2.88 -0.56
N HIS A 35 11.23 -1.93 0.13
CA HIS A 35 12.34 -1.14 -0.42
C HIS A 35 13.66 -1.48 0.28
N GLN A 36 14.62 -2.09 -0.45
CA GLN A 36 15.89 -2.60 0.11
C GLN A 36 17.00 -1.55 0.30
N THR A 37 16.80 -0.34 -0.23
CA THR A 37 17.84 0.71 -0.33
C THR A 37 17.36 2.08 0.15
N CYS A 38 16.39 2.13 1.08
CA CYS A 38 15.87 3.39 1.61
C CYS A 38 16.69 3.81 2.84
N PHE A 39 17.41 4.93 2.76
CA PHE A 39 18.29 5.43 3.83
C PHE A 39 18.02 6.90 4.14
N GLY A 40 18.34 7.34 5.36
CA GLY A 40 18.25 8.74 5.75
C GLY A 40 16.83 9.29 5.65
N SER A 41 16.65 10.40 4.93
CA SER A 41 15.35 11.06 4.75
C SER A 41 14.50 10.47 3.62
N LEU A 42 15.00 9.48 2.87
CA LEU A 42 14.29 8.92 1.71
C LEU A 42 12.89 8.35 2.06
N PRO A 43 12.69 7.61 3.17
CA PRO A 43 11.35 7.15 3.55
C PRO A 43 10.38 8.31 3.80
N LEU A 44 10.84 9.39 4.44
CA LEU A 44 10.01 10.58 4.71
C LEU A 44 9.65 11.31 3.42
N THR A 45 10.59 11.42 2.48
CA THR A 45 10.34 12.02 1.17
C THR A 45 9.36 11.19 0.35
N ALA A 46 9.51 9.86 0.32
CA ALA A 46 8.57 8.95 -0.33
C ALA A 46 7.16 9.07 0.26
N MET A 47 7.04 9.13 1.60
CA MET A 47 5.75 9.36 2.25
C MET A 47 5.14 10.73 1.93
N ARG A 48 5.95 11.78 1.86
CA ARG A 48 5.48 13.11 1.45
C ARG A 48 4.94 13.08 0.02
N ARG A 49 5.62 12.39 -0.91
CA ARG A 49 5.16 12.22 -2.29
C ARG A 49 3.86 11.44 -2.36
N LEU A 50 3.74 10.36 -1.58
CA LEU A 50 2.50 9.59 -1.48
C LEU A 50 1.33 10.46 -1.03
N VAL A 51 1.53 11.29 0.00
CA VAL A 51 0.50 12.24 0.47
C VAL A 51 0.12 13.23 -0.64
N THR A 52 1.10 13.75 -1.39
CA THR A 52 0.84 14.64 -2.53
C THR A 52 0.05 13.95 -3.64
N LEU A 53 0.40 12.71 -3.98
CA LEU A 53 -0.31 11.91 -4.99
C LEU A 53 -1.74 11.61 -4.56
N LEU A 54 -1.95 11.20 -3.31
CA LEU A 54 -3.28 10.94 -2.74
C LEU A 54 -4.11 12.23 -2.57
N GLY A 55 -3.46 13.39 -2.46
CA GLY A 55 -4.11 14.69 -2.36
C GLY A 55 -4.62 15.25 -3.69
N GLN A 56 -4.19 14.69 -4.83
CA GLN A 56 -4.75 15.09 -6.13
C GLN A 56 -6.21 14.64 -6.24
N PRO A 57 -7.15 15.52 -6.65
CA PRO A 57 -8.58 15.20 -6.69
C PRO A 57 -8.89 13.92 -7.48
N ASP A 58 -8.33 13.79 -8.68
CA ASP A 58 -8.58 12.64 -9.56
C ASP A 58 -8.10 11.33 -8.94
N ASN A 59 -6.89 11.35 -8.35
CA ASN A 59 -6.35 10.18 -7.66
C ASN A 59 -7.19 9.82 -6.43
N ALA A 60 -7.60 10.84 -5.65
CA ALA A 60 -8.42 10.64 -4.46
C ALA A 60 -9.78 10.02 -4.80
N ASP A 61 -10.39 10.43 -5.90
CA ASP A 61 -11.68 9.89 -6.33
C ASP A 61 -11.57 8.44 -6.80
N ILE A 62 -10.51 8.08 -7.52
CA ILE A 62 -10.25 6.69 -7.90
C ILE A 62 -9.98 5.84 -6.65
N VAL A 63 -9.14 6.31 -5.72
CA VAL A 63 -8.84 5.57 -4.48
C VAL A 63 -10.12 5.36 -3.65
N ARG A 64 -10.99 6.38 -3.55
CA ARG A 64 -12.29 6.21 -2.88
C ARG A 64 -13.19 5.22 -3.60
N ALA A 65 -13.19 5.21 -4.93
CA ALA A 65 -13.96 4.26 -5.72
C ALA A 65 -13.46 2.83 -5.49
N GLU A 66 -12.14 2.60 -5.46
CA GLU A 66 -11.55 1.30 -5.14
C GLU A 66 -11.94 0.82 -3.74
N VAL A 67 -11.85 1.70 -2.74
CA VAL A 67 -12.21 1.36 -1.35
C VAL A 67 -13.69 1.02 -1.22
N ARG A 68 -14.57 1.75 -1.92
CA ARG A 68 -16.00 1.45 -1.99
C ARG A 68 -16.28 0.14 -2.71
N ASP A 69 -15.52 -0.16 -3.75
CA ASP A 69 -15.69 -1.39 -4.52
C ASP A 69 -15.42 -2.63 -3.66
N ILE A 70 -14.42 -2.59 -2.78
CA ILE A 70 -14.12 -3.72 -1.89
C ILE A 70 -15.02 -3.79 -0.63
N GLU A 71 -15.89 -2.81 -0.43
CA GLU A 71 -16.71 -2.68 0.78
C GLU A 71 -17.78 -3.77 0.88
N GLY A 72 -17.71 -4.59 1.94
CA GLY A 72 -18.65 -5.69 2.16
C GLY A 72 -18.48 -6.86 1.19
N LYS A 73 -17.45 -6.83 0.34
CA LYS A 73 -17.20 -7.91 -0.64
C LYS A 73 -16.40 -9.07 -0.07
N TYR A 74 -15.51 -8.85 0.89
CA TYR A 74 -14.52 -9.85 1.31
C TYR A 74 -14.62 -10.23 2.79
N GLY A 75 -14.31 -11.49 3.08
CA GLY A 75 -14.30 -12.11 4.42
C GLY A 75 -13.16 -11.61 5.31
N SER A 76 -13.13 -12.07 6.57
CA SER A 76 -12.26 -11.48 7.59
C SER A 76 -10.76 -11.74 7.38
N HIS A 77 -10.39 -12.88 6.82
CA HIS A 77 -9.01 -13.28 6.58
C HIS A 77 -8.91 -14.03 5.25
N SER A 78 -7.70 -14.25 4.76
CA SER A 78 -7.40 -15.03 3.55
C SER A 78 -7.96 -16.46 3.58
N GLU A 79 -8.40 -16.97 4.73
CA GLU A 79 -9.03 -18.29 4.87
C GLU A 79 -10.56 -18.24 4.94
N VAL A 80 -11.17 -17.06 5.01
CA VAL A 80 -12.62 -16.88 5.16
C VAL A 80 -13.22 -16.44 3.83
N GLU A 81 -14.05 -17.29 3.23
CA GLU A 81 -14.80 -16.94 2.03
C GLU A 81 -15.75 -15.75 2.29
N PRO A 82 -15.92 -14.84 1.31
CA PRO A 82 -15.15 -14.71 0.05
C PRO A 82 -13.74 -14.12 0.25
N HIS A 83 -12.74 -14.76 -0.37
CA HIS A 83 -11.33 -14.40 -0.22
C HIS A 83 -11.00 -13.03 -0.78
N MET A 84 -10.21 -12.25 -0.04
CA MET A 84 -9.67 -10.97 -0.50
C MET A 84 -8.53 -11.23 -1.49
N PRO A 85 -8.50 -10.56 -2.65
CA PRO A 85 -7.37 -10.66 -3.56
C PRO A 85 -6.09 -10.08 -2.95
N ASP A 86 -4.93 -10.53 -3.43
CA ASP A 86 -3.62 -10.08 -2.95
C ASP A 86 -3.41 -8.57 -3.12
N VAL A 87 -4.05 -7.98 -4.15
CA VAL A 87 -4.03 -6.54 -4.41
C VAL A 87 -5.47 -6.04 -4.62
N PRO A 88 -6.18 -5.67 -3.54
CA PRO A 88 -7.59 -5.28 -3.62
C PRO A 88 -7.80 -3.89 -4.19
N CYS A 89 -6.85 -2.98 -4.03
CA CYS A 89 -6.87 -1.64 -4.62
C CYS A 89 -5.62 -1.44 -5.50
N PRO A 90 -5.64 -1.91 -6.77
CA PRO A 90 -4.48 -1.87 -7.65
C PRO A 90 -3.99 -0.46 -7.98
N PHE A 91 -4.88 0.51 -8.16
CA PHE A 91 -4.49 1.90 -8.42
C PHE A 91 -3.82 2.52 -7.18
N SER A 92 -4.37 2.27 -6.00
CA SER A 92 -3.76 2.65 -4.72
C SER A 92 -2.35 2.05 -4.56
N ALA A 93 -2.15 0.79 -4.96
CA ALA A 93 -0.85 0.14 -4.98
C ALA A 93 0.13 0.77 -5.99
N VAL A 94 -0.36 1.18 -7.17
CA VAL A 94 0.44 1.91 -8.17
C VAL A 94 0.89 3.27 -7.64
N LEU A 95 0.02 4.02 -6.96
CA LEU A 95 0.40 5.29 -6.33
C LEU A 95 1.50 5.11 -5.29
N LEU A 96 1.40 4.05 -4.47
CA LEU A 96 2.42 3.68 -3.50
C LEU A 96 3.75 3.37 -4.20
N ALA A 97 3.73 2.50 -5.21
CA ALA A 97 4.95 2.17 -5.95
C ALA A 97 5.57 3.40 -6.62
N MET A 98 4.78 4.28 -7.24
CA MET A 98 5.30 5.53 -7.84
C MET A 98 5.98 6.44 -6.82
N ALA A 99 5.38 6.61 -5.64
CA ALA A 99 5.97 7.41 -4.57
C ALA A 99 7.30 6.84 -4.03
N TRP A 100 7.45 5.52 -4.07
CA TRP A 100 8.59 4.80 -3.48
C TRP A 100 9.67 4.37 -4.48
N SER A 101 9.40 4.43 -5.79
CA SER A 101 10.34 4.00 -6.85
C SER A 101 10.99 5.14 -7.64
N ALA A 102 10.40 6.32 -7.65
CA ALA A 102 10.88 7.44 -8.44
C ALA A 102 11.27 8.63 -7.56
N ASP A 103 12.54 9.04 -7.65
CA ASP A 103 12.96 10.38 -7.27
C ASP A 103 13.22 11.23 -8.52
N LEU A 104 12.35 12.21 -8.76
CA LEU A 104 12.48 13.20 -9.83
C LEU A 104 12.83 14.60 -9.29
N GLU A 105 13.04 14.75 -7.97
CA GLU A 105 13.32 16.05 -7.35
C GLU A 105 14.77 16.51 -7.61
N ASP A 106 15.68 15.56 -7.84
CA ASP A 106 17.06 15.85 -8.23
C ASP A 106 17.31 15.41 -9.68
N SER A 107 17.13 16.34 -10.63
CA SER A 107 17.41 16.09 -12.06
C SER A 107 18.89 15.74 -12.32
N ALA A 108 19.79 15.97 -11.36
CA ALA A 108 21.20 15.59 -11.46
C ALA A 108 21.49 14.19 -10.85
N LYS A 109 20.59 13.65 -10.03
CA LYS A 109 20.68 12.30 -9.42
C LYS A 109 19.31 11.64 -9.41
N ILE A 110 18.86 11.20 -10.58
CA ILE A 110 17.66 10.37 -10.70
C ILE A 110 17.88 9.09 -9.88
N TYR A 111 17.23 9.00 -8.72
CA TYR A 111 17.22 7.78 -7.92
C TYR A 111 16.18 6.84 -8.53
N SER A 112 16.67 5.81 -9.23
CA SER A 112 15.90 4.64 -9.62
C SER A 112 16.27 3.51 -8.67
N SER A 113 15.33 3.09 -7.85
CA SER A 113 15.52 2.09 -6.81
C SER A 113 15.74 0.66 -7.32
N GLN A 114 15.73 0.42 -8.65
CA GLN A 114 15.67 -0.90 -9.28
C GLN A 114 14.51 -1.79 -8.80
N THR A 115 13.59 -1.26 -7.99
CA THR A 115 12.40 -1.94 -7.48
C THR A 115 11.27 -1.84 -8.51
N SER A 116 10.53 -2.92 -8.73
CA SER A 116 9.38 -2.93 -9.64
C SER A 116 8.11 -3.27 -8.88
N LEU A 117 6.97 -2.69 -9.31
CA LEU A 117 5.66 -2.98 -8.72
C LEU A 117 5.37 -4.49 -8.63
N VAL A 118 5.92 -5.32 -9.51
CA VAL A 118 5.66 -6.76 -9.51
C VAL A 118 6.55 -7.51 -8.50
N ASN A 119 7.75 -7.01 -8.23
CA ASN A 119 8.74 -7.73 -7.41
C ASN A 119 8.70 -7.32 -5.93
N ASP A 120 8.18 -6.13 -5.62
CA ASP A 120 8.27 -5.53 -4.28
C ASP A 120 6.90 -5.36 -3.61
N LEU A 121 5.85 -5.93 -4.19
CA LEU A 121 4.47 -5.85 -3.73
C LEU A 121 4.16 -7.07 -2.84
N LEU A 122 3.85 -6.82 -1.58
CA LEU A 122 3.55 -7.85 -0.58
C LEU A 122 2.04 -8.03 -0.42
N ASP A 123 1.52 -9.24 -0.49
CA ASP A 123 0.09 -9.55 -0.43
C ASP A 123 -0.68 -8.76 0.66
N ALA A 124 -1.85 -8.21 0.33
CA ALA A 124 -2.74 -7.56 1.30
C ALA A 124 -3.09 -8.40 2.54
N PRO A 125 -3.26 -9.74 2.46
CA PRO A 125 -3.40 -10.58 3.66
C PRO A 125 -2.10 -10.80 4.45
N MET A 126 -0.94 -10.38 3.94
CA MET A 126 0.35 -10.59 4.61
C MET A 126 0.37 -9.84 5.95
N GLY A 127 0.71 -10.57 7.02
CA GLY A 127 0.91 -10.01 8.33
C GLY A 127 2.16 -9.11 8.39
N CYS A 128 2.14 -8.10 9.26
CA CYS A 128 3.25 -7.17 9.46
C CYS A 128 4.57 -7.79 9.95
N TRP A 129 4.58 -9.08 10.27
CA TRP A 129 5.75 -9.86 10.70
C TRP A 129 6.18 -10.92 9.67
N GLN A 130 5.48 -11.01 8.53
CA GLN A 130 5.69 -12.07 7.55
C GLN A 130 6.66 -11.67 6.43
N GLY A 131 7.04 -10.40 6.33
CA GLY A 131 8.06 -9.92 5.40
C GLY A 131 9.38 -9.56 6.08
N ASP A 132 10.45 -9.44 5.29
CA ASP A 132 11.76 -9.00 5.77
C ASP A 132 11.75 -7.50 6.14
N ASN A 133 11.92 -7.17 7.42
CA ASN A 133 12.04 -5.81 7.92
C ASN A 133 13.21 -5.70 8.91
N ASN A 134 14.14 -4.77 8.65
CA ASN A 134 15.34 -4.62 9.48
C ASN A 134 15.15 -3.64 10.64
N ASN A 135 14.11 -2.81 10.60
CA ASN A 135 13.93 -1.69 11.53
C ASN A 135 12.69 -1.84 12.44
N GLY A 136 11.90 -2.91 12.28
CA GLY A 136 10.61 -3.05 12.97
C GLY A 136 9.50 -2.17 12.38
N LEU A 137 8.30 -2.20 12.97
CA LEU A 137 7.16 -1.35 12.61
C LEU A 137 7.34 0.09 13.08
#